data_AF-A0A956G2B0-F1
#
_entry.id   AF-A0A956G2B0-F1
#
_cell.length_a   1.000
_cell.length_b   1.000
_cell.length_c   1.000
_cell.angle_alpha   90.00
_cell.angle_beta   90.00
_cell.angle_gamma   90.00
#
_symmetry.space_group_name_H-M   'P 1'
#
loop_
_entity.id
_entity.type
_entity.pdbx_description
1 polymer ?
#
loop_
_entity_poly.entity_id
_entity_poly.type
_entity_poly.pdbx_seq_one_letter_code
_entity_poly.pdbx_strand_id
1 'polypeptide(L)'
;EEVRDVLVARPLLVEIREVQRRLAGEYGCAYWDMLKFDGGDGAKAAWAEAGLARRDYLHLTRAGYLRWGIAFADALMQRYDWRKSQEGEAVAPTLAHGASGDAATTVQGP
;
A
#
# COMPACT_ATOMS: atom_id res chain seq x y z
N GLU A 1 33.97 -2.90 -19.24
CA GLU A 1 33.31 -3.63 -18.13
C GLU A 1 32.21 -2.71 -17.62
N GLU A 2 30.96 -3.00 -17.97
CA GLU A 2 29.82 -2.16 -17.63
C GLU A 2 29.44 -2.45 -16.18
N VAL A 3 29.86 -1.58 -15.26
CA VAL A 3 29.39 -1.62 -13.88
C VAL A 3 27.89 -1.38 -13.94
N ARG A 4 27.09 -2.45 -13.86
CA ARG A 4 25.68 -2.31 -13.52
C ARG A 4 25.64 -1.79 -12.11
N ASP A 5 25.25 -0.53 -11.94
CA ASP A 5 24.94 0.03 -10.63
C ASP A 5 23.89 -0.86 -9.97
N VAL A 6 24.32 -1.64 -8.99
CA VAL A 6 23.43 -2.50 -8.22
C VAL A 6 22.60 -1.59 -7.34
N LEU A 7 21.29 -1.54 -7.58
CA LEU A 7 20.36 -0.84 -6.71
C LEU A 7 20.27 -1.58 -5.38
N VAL A 8 20.75 -0.95 -4.31
CA VAL A 8 20.70 -1.48 -2.95
C VAL A 8 19.75 -0.62 -2.11
N ALA A 9 18.95 -1.27 -1.26
CA ALA A 9 18.13 -0.56 -0.30
C ALA A 9 19.00 0.28 0.64
N ARG A 10 18.52 1.47 1.01
CA ARG A 10 19.21 2.30 2.01
C ARG A 10 19.18 1.57 3.36
N PRO A 11 20.32 1.26 4.00
CA PRO A 11 20.34 0.47 5.25
C PRO A 11 19.44 1.06 6.34
N LEU A 12 19.42 2.39 6.44
CA LEU A 12 18.64 3.13 7.44
C LEU A 12 17.11 3.03 7.23
N LEU A 13 16.64 2.60 6.05
CA LEU A 13 15.21 2.54 5.74
C LEU A 13 14.46 1.58 6.68
N VAL A 14 15.04 0.40 6.93
CA VAL A 14 14.43 -0.62 7.80
C VAL A 14 14.37 -0.13 9.24
N GLU A 15 15.44 0.52 9.71
CA GLU A 15 15.50 1.09 11.06
C GLU A 15 14.45 2.20 11.26
N ILE A 16 14.35 3.13 10.31
CA ILE A 16 13.33 4.21 10.35
C ILE A 16 11.92 3.60 10.37
N ARG A 17 11.66 2.60 9.53
CA ARG A 17 10.37 1.90 9.46
C ARG A 17 10.00 1.29 10.81
N GLU A 18 10.91 0.57 11.45
CA GLU A 18 10.65 -0.05 12.75
C GLU A 18 10.44 0.98 13.87
N VAL A 19 11.19 2.07 13.87
CA VAL A 19 10.99 3.18 14.82
C VAL A 19 9.61 3.81 14.62
N GLN A 20 9.22 4.13 13.39
CA GLN A 20 7.90 4.72 13.10
C GLN A 20 6.76 3.78 13.52
N ARG A 21 6.85 2.49 13.20
CA ARG A 21 5.85 1.49 13.59
C ARG A 21 5.72 1.36 15.11
N ARG A 22 6.85 1.29 15.82
CA ARG A 22 6.86 1.19 17.29
C ARG A 22 6.24 2.42 17.94
N LEU A 23 6.68 3.61 17.54
CA LEU A 23 6.18 4.87 18.11
C LEU A 23 4.70 5.06 17.79
N ALA A 24 4.23 4.70 16.59
CA ALA A 24 2.80 4.77 16.29
C ALA A 24 1.96 3.94 17.29
N GLY A 25 2.42 2.73 17.65
CA GLY A 25 1.78 1.92 18.68
C GLY A 25 1.82 2.56 20.07
N GLU A 26 2.96 3.14 20.45
CA GLU A 26 3.17 3.79 21.74
C GLU A 26 2.28 5.02 21.93
N TYR A 27 2.10 5.82 20.88
CA TYR A 27 1.32 7.07 20.91
C TYR A 27 -0.12 6.91 20.41
N GLY A 28 -0.59 5.67 20.20
CA GLY A 28 -1.97 5.41 19.76
C GLY A 28 -2.29 5.95 18.35
N CYS A 29 -1.29 6.10 17.50
CA CYS A 29 -1.43 6.54 16.11
C CYS A 29 -1.63 5.35 15.17
N ALA A 30 -2.38 5.56 14.09
CA ALA A 30 -2.39 4.63 12.97
C ALA A 30 -1.04 4.68 12.22
N TYR A 31 -0.62 3.55 11.67
CA TYR A 31 0.62 3.43 10.90
C TYR A 31 0.36 2.80 9.53
N TRP A 32 0.92 3.40 8.49
CA TRP A 32 0.92 2.87 7.13
C TRP A 32 2.32 2.39 6.74
N ASP A 33 2.48 1.09 6.53
CA ASP A 33 3.74 0.49 6.11
C ASP A 33 3.91 0.59 4.60
N MET A 34 4.49 1.71 4.15
CA MET A 34 4.67 1.95 2.72
C MET A 34 5.64 0.96 2.07
N LEU A 35 6.71 0.57 2.78
CA LEU A 35 7.67 -0.41 2.27
C LEU A 35 6.98 -1.75 2.00
N LYS A 36 6.14 -2.21 2.94
CA LYS A 36 5.35 -3.42 2.75
C LYS A 36 4.31 -3.27 1.63
N PHE A 37 3.65 -2.12 1.54
CA PHE A 37 2.64 -1.86 0.50
C PHE A 37 3.23 -1.88 -0.92
N ASP A 38 4.42 -1.30 -1.11
CA ASP A 38 5.08 -1.28 -2.41
C ASP A 38 5.49 -2.67 -2.90
N GLY A 39 5.72 -3.61 -1.98
CA GLY A 39 6.19 -4.97 -2.27
C GLY A 39 7.50 -5.34 -1.55
N GLY A 40 8.00 -4.50 -0.65
CA GLY A 40 9.23 -4.74 0.11
C GLY A 40 10.49 -4.20 -0.57
N ASP A 41 11.64 -4.77 -0.19
CA ASP A 41 12.94 -4.34 -0.68
C ASP A 41 13.04 -4.48 -2.20
N GLY A 42 13.56 -3.44 -2.86
CA GLY A 42 13.70 -3.40 -4.32
C GLY A 42 12.41 -3.12 -5.10
N ALA A 43 11.24 -3.06 -4.45
CA ALA A 43 9.97 -2.88 -5.13
C ALA A 43 9.85 -1.57 -5.94
N LYS A 44 10.60 -0.52 -5.58
CA LYS A 44 10.65 0.74 -6.35
C LYS A 44 11.17 0.55 -7.77
N ALA A 45 12.02 -0.44 -8.03
CA ALA A 45 12.45 -0.78 -9.38
C ALA A 45 11.26 -1.26 -10.23
N ALA A 46 10.46 -2.20 -9.71
CA ALA A 46 9.25 -2.69 -10.37
C ALA A 46 8.21 -1.57 -10.57
N TRP A 47 8.07 -0.67 -9.61
CA TRP A 47 7.19 0.49 -9.75
C TRP A 47 7.69 1.48 -10.82
N ALA A 48 9.01 1.65 -10.96
CA ALA A 48 9.58 2.50 -12.00
C ALA A 48 9.39 1.90 -13.39
N GLU A 49 9.57 0.58 -13.53
CA GLU A 49 9.27 -0.17 -14.75
C GLU A 49 7.79 -0.06 -15.14
N ALA A 50 6.88 -0.09 -14.15
CA ALA A 50 5.45 0.11 -14.37
C ALA A 50 5.02 1.58 -14.59
N GLY A 51 5.96 2.53 -14.62
CA GLY A 51 5.66 3.97 -14.76
C GLY A 51 4.97 4.61 -13.53
N LEU A 52 4.98 3.93 -12.39
CA LEU A 52 4.40 4.38 -11.12
C LEU A 52 5.43 5.09 -10.24
N ALA A 53 6.73 4.82 -10.41
CA ALA A 53 7.83 5.54 -9.78
C ALA A 53 8.73 6.24 -10.80
N ARG A 54 9.45 7.27 -10.36
CA ARG A 54 10.50 7.91 -11.15
C ARG A 54 11.75 7.03 -11.16
N ARG A 55 12.63 7.26 -12.15
CA ARG A 55 13.92 6.57 -12.28
C ARG A 55 14.94 6.93 -11.18
N ASP A 56 14.59 7.85 -10.28
CA ASP A 56 15.37 8.09 -9.06
C ASP A 56 15.07 7.07 -7.94
N TYR A 57 14.08 6.18 -8.15
CA TYR A 57 13.63 5.14 -7.22
C TYR A 57 13.17 5.66 -5.85
N LEU A 58 12.91 6.95 -5.73
CA LEU A 58 12.47 7.61 -4.50
C LEU A 58 11.07 8.21 -4.68
N HIS A 59 10.85 8.92 -5.78
CA HIS A 59 9.61 9.66 -6.00
C HIS A 59 8.62 8.84 -6.82
N LEU A 60 7.33 9.03 -6.55
CA LEU A 60 6.26 8.49 -7.38
C LEU A 60 6.01 9.40 -8.60
N THR A 61 5.45 8.82 -9.65
CA THR A 61 4.80 9.60 -10.72
C THR A 61 3.42 10.04 -10.27
N ARG A 62 2.74 10.89 -11.06
CA ARG A 62 1.34 11.25 -10.79
C ARG A 62 0.44 10.00 -10.71
N ALA A 63 0.64 9.04 -11.60
CA ALA A 63 -0.09 7.77 -11.59
C ALA A 63 0.22 6.94 -10.33
N GLY A 64 1.49 6.90 -9.91
CA GLY A 64 1.89 6.26 -8.66
C GLY A 64 1.25 6.87 -7.43
N TYR A 65 1.25 8.21 -7.31
CA TYR A 65 0.60 8.90 -6.20
C TYR A 65 -0.91 8.67 -6.18
N LEU A 66 -1.56 8.62 -7.35
CA LEU A 66 -2.99 8.32 -7.43
C LEU A 66 -3.30 6.90 -6.94
N ARG A 67 -2.55 5.89 -7.43
CA ARG A 67 -2.71 4.50 -6.99
C ARG A 67 -2.47 4.34 -5.49
N TRP A 68 -1.41 4.97 -4.98
CA TRP A 68 -1.11 4.97 -3.55
C TRP A 68 -2.22 5.63 -2.73
N GLY A 69 -2.70 6.81 -3.15
CA GLY A 69 -3.74 7.56 -2.45
C GLY A 69 -5.07 6.81 -2.38
N ILE A 70 -5.47 6.14 -3.47
CA ILE A 70 -6.67 5.29 -3.50
C ILE A 70 -6.52 4.15 -2.49
N ALA A 71 -5.41 3.40 -2.54
CA ALA A 71 -5.21 2.27 -1.63
C ALA A 71 -5.13 2.69 -0.17
N PHE A 72 -4.49 3.83 0.12
CA PHE A 72 -4.43 4.39 1.46
C PHE A 72 -5.82 4.79 1.98
N ALA A 73 -6.60 5.50 1.15
CA ALA A 73 -7.95 5.92 1.50
C ALA A 73 -8.87 4.72 1.74
N ASP A 74 -8.81 3.71 0.86
CA ASP A 74 -9.59 2.48 1.01
C ASP A 74 -9.27 1.76 2.31
N ALA A 75 -7.99 1.61 2.66
CA ALA A 75 -7.58 0.94 3.89
C ALA A 75 -8.00 1.73 5.14
N LEU A 76 -7.90 3.07 5.09
CA LEU A 76 -8.34 3.94 6.18
C LEU A 76 -9.85 3.80 6.41
N MET A 77 -10.64 3.87 5.34
CA MET A 77 -12.10 3.79 5.42
C MET A 77 -12.57 2.40 5.83
N GLN A 78 -11.96 1.33 5.30
CA GLN A 78 -12.25 -0.04 5.76
C GLN A 78 -12.02 -0.20 7.28
N ARG A 79 -10.94 0.37 7.80
CA ARG A 79 -10.67 0.33 9.25
C ARG A 79 -11.66 1.17 10.05
N TYR A 80 -12.07 2.31 9.51
CA TYR A 80 -13.08 3.18 10.11
C TYR A 80 -14.44 2.47 10.20
N ASP A 81 -14.91 1.87 9.10
CA ASP A 81 -16.19 1.16 9.04
C ASP A 81 -16.20 -0.05 9.97
N TRP A 82 -15.09 -0.80 10.00
CA TRP A 82 -14.92 -1.90 10.95
C TRP A 82 -15.06 -1.42 12.39
N ARG A 83 -14.47 -0.27 12.75
CA ARG A 83 -14.59 0.28 14.12
C ARG A 83 -16.03 0.67 14.43
N LYS A 84 -16.72 1.34 13.50
CA LYS A 84 -18.13 1.73 13.67
C LYS A 84 -19.06 0.53 13.82
N SER A 85 -18.80 -0.58 13.12
CA SER A 85 -19.59 -1.79 13.27
C SER A 85 -19.42 -2.47 14.63
N GLN A 86 -18.26 -2.32 15.29
CA GLN A 86 -18.08 -2.76 16.68
C GLN A 86 -18.87 -1.90 17.68
N GLU A 87 -19.18 -0.65 17.34
CA GLU A 87 -19.94 0.28 18.18
C GLU A 87 -21.47 0.11 18.06
N GLY A 88 -21.94 -0.87 17.28
CA GLY A 88 -23.37 -1.16 17.09
C GLY A 88 -24.07 -0.23 16.10
N GLU A 89 -23.31 0.60 15.37
CA GLU A 89 -23.85 1.50 14.37
C GLU A 89 -23.87 0.84 12.98
N ALA A 90 -25.01 0.92 12.29
CA ALA A 90 -25.16 0.39 10.94
C ALA A 90 -24.36 1.26 9.96
N VAL A 91 -23.22 0.75 9.49
CA VAL A 91 -22.39 1.39 8.45
C VAL A 91 -22.32 0.47 7.24
N ALA A 92 -22.70 0.99 6.07
CA ALA A 92 -22.48 0.27 4.82
C ALA A 92 -20.96 0.21 4.56
N PRO A 93 -20.40 -0.98 4.26
CA PRO A 93 -18.95 -1.12 4.12
C PRO A 93 -18.45 -0.33 2.92
N THR A 94 -17.34 0.40 3.11
CA THR A 94 -16.58 0.98 2.00
C THR A 94 -16.04 -0.14 1.13
N LEU A 95 -16.46 -0.15 -0.14
CA LEU A 95 -15.91 -1.06 -1.13
C LEU A 95 -14.56 -0.51 -1.59
N ALA A 96 -13.52 -1.36 -1.55
CA ALA A 96 -12.22 -1.00 -2.12
C ALA A 96 -12.38 -0.70 -3.62
N HIS A 97 -11.70 0.33 -4.10
CA HIS A 97 -11.67 0.67 -5.52
C HIS A 97 -10.95 -0.45 -6.29
N GLY A 98 -11.75 -1.33 -6.91
CA GLY A 98 -11.30 -2.57 -7.55
C GLY A 98 -12.03 -3.83 -7.07
N ALA A 99 -12.85 -3.74 -6.01
CA ALA A 99 -13.73 -4.83 -5.57
C ALA A 99 -14.99 -4.98 -6.45
N SER A 100 -15.20 -4.09 -7.42
CA SER A 100 -16.20 -4.24 -8.48
C SER A 100 -15.60 -5.01 -9.66
N GLY A 101 -15.32 -6.30 -9.46
CA GLY A 101 -14.85 -7.23 -10.48
C GLY A 101 -15.42 -8.62 -10.22
N ASP A 102 -16.38 -9.01 -11.04
CA ASP A 102 -16.98 -10.34 -11.22
C ASP A 102 -17.77 -10.97 -10.06
N ALA A 103 -18.97 -10.41 -9.85
CA ALA A 103 -20.14 -11.23 -9.56
C ALA A 103 -20.83 -11.63 -10.88
N ALA A 104 -20.15 -12.37 -11.76
CA ALA A 104 -20.78 -13.00 -12.92
C ALA A 104 -19.93 -14.16 -13.44
N THR A 105 -20.38 -15.37 -13.12
CA THR A 105 -20.33 -16.61 -13.93
C THR A 105 -19.93 -17.80 -13.07
N THR A 106 -20.94 -18.33 -12.38
CA THR A 106 -21.01 -19.77 -12.13
C THR A 106 -21.06 -20.46 -13.48
N VAL A 107 -19.98 -21.12 -13.90
CA VAL A 107 -20.07 -22.26 -14.81
C VAL A 107 -19.99 -23.52 -13.95
N GLN A 108 -21.16 -24.13 -13.77
CA GLN A 108 -21.28 -25.51 -13.36
C GLN A 108 -21.06 -26.41 -14.58
N GLY A 109 -20.23 -27.44 -14.39
CA GLY A 109 -20.35 -28.76 -15.02
C GLY A 109 -19.22 -29.15 -15.97
N PRO A 110 -19.11 -30.47 -16.29
CA PRO A 110 -19.79 -31.61 -15.67
C PRO A 110 -19.09 -32.15 -14.41
#